data_AF-A0A0U5BZW7-F1
#
_entry.id   AF-A0A0U5BZW7-F1
#
_cell.length_a   1.000
_cell.length_b   1.000
_cell.length_c   1.000
_cell.angle_alpha   90.00
_cell.angle_beta   90.00
_cell.angle_gamma   90.00
#
_symmetry.space_group_name_H-M   'P 1'
#
loop_
_entity.id
_entity.type
_entity.pdbx_description
1 polymer ?
#
loop_
_entity_poly.entity_id
_entity_poly.type
_entity_poly.pdbx_seq_one_letter_code
_entity_poly.pdbx_strand_id
1 'polypeptide(L)' 'LEGEKTDKSKVKLTIADDLSQTKFEIFKEDGKTSVSKKVTLKDKSSTEEKFNEKGETSEKTIVRANGTRLEYTD' A
#
# COMPACT_ATOMS: atom_id res chain seq x y z
N LEU A 1 -6.31 -11.44 -5.02
CA LEU A 1 -7.11 -10.87 -6.13
C LEU A 1 -6.22 -9.93 -6.92
N GLU A 2 -6.36 -9.87 -8.24
CA GLU A 2 -5.53 -9.05 -9.11
C GLU A 2 -6.40 -8.26 -10.09
N GLY A 3 -5.89 -7.13 -10.59
CA GLY A 3 -6.59 -6.28 -11.53
C GLY A 3 -5.68 -5.24 -12.18
N GLU A 4 -6.27 -4.40 -13.02
CA GLU A 4 -5.58 -3.36 -13.78
C GLU A 4 -6.40 -2.07 -13.75
N LYS A 5 -5.72 -0.92 -13.60
CA LYS A 5 -6.34 0.42 -13.68
C LYS A 5 -6.45 0.87 -15.14
N THR A 6 -7.21 1.94 -15.37
CA THR A 6 -7.32 2.57 -16.70
C THR A 6 -5.99 3.13 -17.23
N ASP A 7 -5.04 3.44 -16.35
CA ASP A 7 -3.66 3.86 -16.68
C ASP A 7 -2.70 2.67 -16.87
N LYS A 8 -3.23 1.44 -16.94
CA LYS A 8 -2.51 0.16 -17.05
C LYS A 8 -1.65 -0.23 -15.85
N SER A 9 -1.67 0.52 -14.76
CA SER A 9 -1.03 0.11 -13.51
C SER A 9 -1.65 -1.21 -13.01
N LYS A 10 -0.81 -2.14 -12.57
CA LYS A 10 -1.26 -3.42 -12.02
C LYS A 10 -1.65 -3.25 -10.55
N VAL A 11 -2.70 -3.94 -10.12
CA VAL A 11 -3.24 -3.86 -8.76
C VAL A 11 -3.30 -5.26 -8.17
N LYS A 12 -2.86 -5.40 -6.92
CA LYS A 12 -2.94 -6.65 -6.16
C LYS A 12 -3.55 -6.40 -4.79
N LEU A 13 -4.60 -7.16 -4.48
CA LEU A 13 -5.18 -7.24 -3.14
C LEU A 13 -4.86 -8.62 -2.55
N THR A 14 -4.11 -8.62 -1.46
CA THR A 14 -3.80 -9.80 -0.66
C THR A 14 -4.55 -9.71 0.67
N ILE A 15 -5.28 -10.76 1.02
CA ILE A 15 -5.99 -10.91 2.29
C ILE A 15 -5.29 -12.05 3.03
N ALA A 16 -4.86 -11.83 4.27
CA ALA A 16 -4.25 -12.88 5.07
C ALA A 16 -5.27 -14.01 5.37
N ASP A 17 -4.81 -15.25 5.47
CA ASP A 17 -5.69 -16.42 5.67
C ASP A 17 -6.51 -16.32 6.97
N ASP A 18 -5.93 -15.72 8.01
CA ASP A 18 -6.59 -15.45 9.29
C ASP A 18 -7.44 -14.16 9.30
N LEU A 19 -7.56 -13.50 8.14
CA LEU A 19 -8.25 -12.24 7.93
C LEU A 19 -7.75 -11.08 8.82
N SER A 20 -6.56 -11.21 9.43
CA SER A 20 -6.00 -10.20 10.34
C SER A 20 -5.46 -8.96 9.63
N GLN A 21 -5.23 -9.07 8.32
CA GLN A 21 -4.58 -8.05 7.53
C GLN A 21 -5.07 -8.08 6.08
N THR A 22 -5.17 -6.88 5.50
CA THR A 22 -5.25 -6.71 4.04
C THR A 22 -4.06 -5.89 3.56
N LYS A 23 -3.55 -6.23 2.38
CA LYS A 23 -2.48 -5.52 1.69
C LYS A 23 -2.95 -5.20 0.27
N PHE A 24 -2.98 -3.91 -0.05
CA PHE A 24 -3.34 -3.39 -1.35
C PHE A 24 -2.11 -2.74 -1.99
N GLU A 25 -1.66 -3.28 -3.11
CA GLU A 25 -0.44 -2.87 -3.80
C GLU A 25 -0.78 -2.39 -5.21
N ILE A 26 -0.15 -1.30 -5.62
CA ILE A 26 -0.19 -0.78 -6.99
C ILE A 26 1.23 -0.82 -7.53
N PHE A 27 1.37 -1.38 -8.73
CA PHE A 27 2.61 -1.47 -9.48
C PHE A 27 2.49 -0.70 -10.79
N LYS A 28 3.63 -0.32 -11.39
CA LYS A 28 3.70 0.17 -12.77
C LYS A 28 3.15 -0.90 -13.73
N GLU A 29 3.03 -0.56 -15.02
CA GLU A 29 2.56 -1.47 -16.08
C GLU A 29 3.40 -2.77 -16.15
N ASP A 30 4.68 -2.72 -15.75
CA ASP A 30 5.59 -3.87 -15.66
C ASP A 30 5.20 -4.93 -14.59
N GLY A 31 4.27 -4.60 -13.68
CA GLY A 31 3.81 -5.46 -12.59
C GLY A 31 4.85 -5.75 -11.51
N LYS A 32 6.01 -5.09 -11.52
CA LYS A 32 7.15 -5.32 -10.62
C LYS A 32 7.50 -4.09 -9.80
N THR A 33 7.51 -2.92 -10.43
CA THR A 33 7.92 -1.67 -9.80
C THR A 33 6.77 -1.13 -8.96
N SER A 34 6.92 -1.11 -7.63
CA SER A 34 5.89 -0.59 -6.73
C SER A 34 5.69 0.91 -6.90
N VAL A 35 4.44 1.35 -6.90
CA VAL A 35 4.03 2.75 -6.93
C VAL A 35 3.49 3.16 -5.56
N SER A 36 2.61 2.33 -5.00
CA SER A 36 2.12 2.52 -3.64
C SER A 36 1.67 1.22 -3.00
N LYS A 37 1.63 1.22 -1.67
CA LYS A 37 1.23 0.08 -0.87
C LYS A 37 0.45 0.57 0.36
N LYS A 38 -0.71 -0.04 0.59
CA LYS A 38 -1.51 0.16 1.80
C LYS A 38 -1.67 -1.16 2.53
N VAL A 39 -1.28 -1.18 3.80
CA VAL A 39 -1.51 -2.31 4.71
C VAL A 39 -2.51 -1.85 5.78
N THR A 40 -3.58 -2.62 5.97
CA THR A 40 -4.57 -2.39 7.04
C THR A 40 -4.63 -3.62 7.93
N LEU A 41 -4.52 -3.42 9.24
CA LEU A 41 -4.56 -4.47 10.25
C LEU A 41 -5.97 -4.59 10.87
N LYS A 42 -6.19 -5.68 11.62
CA LYS A 42 -7.46 -5.98 12.31
C LYS A 42 -7.90 -4.90 13.31
N ASP A 43 -6.95 -4.17 13.89
CA ASP A 43 -7.21 -3.06 14.81
C ASP A 43 -7.61 -1.77 14.08
N LYS A 44 -7.75 -1.84 12.74
CA LYS A 44 -8.07 -0.76 11.82
C LYS A 44 -6.96 0.28 11.66
N SER A 45 -5.79 0.07 12.28
CA SER A 45 -4.60 0.86 11.94
C SER A 45 -4.15 0.54 10.52
N SER A 46 -3.47 1.49 9.90
CA SER A 46 -2.95 1.32 8.54
C SER A 46 -1.62 2.01 8.33
N THR A 47 -0.87 1.50 7.36
CA THR A 47 0.35 2.11 6.84
C THR A 47 0.20 2.26 5.34
N GLU A 48 0.42 3.47 4.84
CA GLU A 48 0.45 3.81 3.43
C GLU A 48 1.87 4.25 3.06
N GLU A 49 2.44 3.63 2.03
CA GLU A 49 3.77 3.91 1.50
C GLU A 49 3.63 4.29 0.02
N LYS A 50 4.34 5.35 -0.39
CA LYS A 50 4.58 5.66 -1.81
C LYS A 50 6.05 5.45 -2.14
N PHE A 51 6.30 5.09 -3.39
CA PHE A 51 7.63 4.76 -3.86
C PHE A 51 8.03 5.65 -5.04
N ASN A 52 9.30 6.04 -5.08
CA ASN A 52 9.89 6.75 -6.20
C ASN A 52 10.16 5.80 -7.39
N GLU A 53 10.69 6.31 -8.49
CA GLU A 53 10.97 5.52 -9.70
C GLU A 53 12.01 4.41 -9.49
N LYS A 54 12.85 4.51 -8.46
CA LYS A 54 13.83 3.48 -8.07
C LYS A 54 13.23 2.41 -7.15
N GLY A 55 11.97 2.57 -6.74
CA GLY A 55 11.30 1.69 -5.78
C GLY A 55 11.65 1.99 -4.31
N GLU A 56 12.28 3.11 -4.02
CA GLU A 56 12.58 3.55 -2.65
C GLU A 56 11.39 4.30 -2.06
N THR A 57 11.16 4.19 -0.75
CA THR A 57 10.06 4.89 -0.07
C THR A 57 10.29 6.40 -0.10
N SER A 58 9.35 7.14 -0.67
CA SER A 58 9.38 8.62 -0.71
C SER A 58 8.43 9.26 0.30
N GLU A 59 7.34 8.55 0.65
CA GLU A 59 6.38 9.00 1.65
C GLU A 59 5.87 7.81 2.45
N LYS A 60 5.65 8.01 3.75
CA LYS A 60 5.05 7.02 4.63
C LYS A 60 4.09 7.67 5.61
N THR A 61 2.84 7.23 5.58
CA THR A 61 1.81 7.65 6.53
C THR A 61 1.37 6.45 7.36
N ILE A 62 1.42 6.57 8.69
CA ILE A 62 0.90 5.58 9.62
C ILE A 62 -0.30 6.18 10.33
N VAL A 63 -1.47 5.55 10.19
CA VAL A 63 -2.68 5.92 10.92
C VAL A 63 -2.90 4.88 12.00
N ARG A 64 -2.82 5.28 13.27
CA ARG A 64 -3.09 4.40 14.41
C ARG A 64 -4.60 4.13 14.55
N ALA A 65 -4.96 3.10 15.31
CA ALA A 65 -6.36 2.76 15.59
C ALA A 65 -7.16 3.93 16.23
N ASN A 66 -6.49 4.81 16.97
CA ASN A 66 -7.10 6.01 17.56
C ASN A 66 -7.18 7.22 16.60
N GLY A 67 -6.84 7.04 15.32
CA GLY A 67 -6.88 8.08 14.29
C GLY A 67 -5.68 9.02 14.26
N THR A 68 -4.77 8.96 15.24
CA THR A 68 -3.53 9.77 15.19
C THR A 68 -2.62 9.33 14.07
N ARG A 69 -1.89 10.29 13.48
CA ARG A 69 -1.05 10.08 12.30
C ARG A 69 0.43 10.26 12.65
N LEU A 70 1.29 9.47 12.02
CA LEU A 70 2.71 9.77 11.84
C LEU A 70 2.94 9.92 10.34
N GLU A 71 3.49 11.05 9.93
CA GLU A 71 3.70 11.39 8.53
C GLU A 71 5.19 11.62 8.31
N TYR A 72 5.77 10.83 7.41
CA TYR A 72 7.15 10.93 6.99
C TYR A 72 7.16 11.29 5.50
N THR A 73 7.68 12.47 5.20
CA THR A 73 7.88 12.99 3.86
C THR A 73 9.34 13.42 3.75
N ASP A 74 9.99 13.14 2.63
CA ASP A 74 11.30 13.71 2.30
C ASP A 74 11.21 15.21 2.00
#